data_AF-A0A0F9END1-F1
#
_entry.id   AF-A0A0F9END1-F1
#
_cell.length_a   1.000
_cell.length_b   1.000
_cell.length_c   1.000
_cell.angle_alpha   90.00
_cell.angle_beta   90.00
_cell.angle_gamma   90.00
#
_symmetry.space_group_name_H-M   'P 1'
#
loop_
_entity.id
_entity.type
_entity.pdbx_description
1 polymer ?
#
loop_
_entity_poly.entity_id
_entity_poly.type
_entity_poly.pdbx_seq_one_letter_code
_entity_poly.pdbx_strand_id
1 'polypeptide(L)'
;MSGNILLKKISGAQITGESFAGSDCSGSDGNTSRVLTTVGASTAMGEITLFVDGDFLRETDDYTLSGNDITILIKIWDTQKIDVRYLQ
;
A
#
# COMPACT_ATOMS: atom_id res chain seq x y z
N MET A 1 -7.56 11.96 28.81
CA MET A 1 -8.52 10.90 28.47
C MET A 1 -8.07 10.31 27.15
N SER A 2 -7.36 9.17 27.16
CA SER A 2 -6.92 8.53 25.93
C SER A 2 -8.04 7.64 25.42
N GLY A 3 -8.59 7.96 24.26
CA GLY A 3 -9.59 7.14 23.59
C GLY A 3 -8.91 5.96 22.92
N ASN A 4 -8.97 4.78 23.54
CA ASN A 4 -8.70 3.52 22.84
C ASN A 4 -9.83 3.30 21.82
N ILE A 5 -9.52 3.39 20.53
CA ILE A 5 -10.43 2.93 19.48
C ILE A 5 -10.34 1.40 19.45
N LEU A 6 -11.35 0.73 20.00
CA LEU A 6 -11.58 -0.69 19.75
C LEU A 6 -11.98 -0.86 18.27
N LEU A 7 -11.08 -1.39 17.45
CA LEU A 7 -11.46 -2.02 16.19
C LEU A 7 -12.29 -3.26 16.53
N LYS A 8 -13.62 -3.14 16.40
CA LYS A 8 -14.56 -4.24 16.58
C LYS A 8 -14.30 -5.24 15.44
N LYS A 9 -13.67 -6.37 15.73
CA LYS A 9 -13.57 -7.52 14.81
C LYS A 9 -14.96 -7.87 14.30
N ILE A 10 -15.29 -7.47 13.08
CA ILE A 10 -16.43 -7.98 12.33
C ILE A 10 -15.86 -9.07 11.44
N SER A 11 -16.16 -10.33 11.80
CA SER A 11 -15.81 -11.56 11.06
C SER A 11 -14.38 -11.67 10.54
N GLY A 12 -13.49 -12.27 11.34
CA GLY A 12 -12.31 -13.00 10.85
C GLY A 12 -11.14 -12.18 10.30
N ALA A 13 -11.37 -11.06 9.62
CA ALA A 13 -10.32 -10.31 8.95
C ALA A 13 -9.91 -9.03 9.71
N GLN A 14 -8.62 -8.84 9.98
CA GLN A 14 -8.06 -7.59 10.48
C GLN A 14 -7.52 -6.79 9.30
N ILE A 15 -8.20 -5.70 8.94
CA ILE A 15 -7.64 -4.76 7.98
C ILE A 15 -6.67 -3.85 8.72
N THR A 16 -5.37 -4.12 8.56
CA THR A 16 -4.32 -3.16 8.95
C THR A 16 -4.03 -2.26 7.75
N GLY A 17 -3.67 -1.00 8.03
CA GLY A 17 -3.36 -0.01 7.00
C GLY A 17 -2.06 0.71 7.31
N GLU A 18 -1.24 0.90 6.29
CA GLU A 18 0.00 1.68 6.33
C GLU A 18 -0.13 2.85 5.34
N SER A 19 0.35 4.04 5.72
CA SER A 19 0.35 5.23 4.87
C SER A 19 1.78 5.66 4.60
N PHE A 20 2.07 5.97 3.35
CA PHE A 20 3.37 6.39 2.84
C PHE A 20 3.22 7.64 1.97
N ALA A 21 4.35 8.29 1.68
CA ALA A 21 4.48 9.26 0.61
C ALA A 21 5.12 8.61 -0.63
N GLY A 22 4.91 9.18 -1.81
CA GLY A 22 5.62 8.75 -3.01
C GLY A 22 7.14 8.83 -2.85
N SER A 23 7.65 9.74 -2.03
CA SER A 23 9.08 9.84 -1.69
C SER A 23 9.63 8.65 -0.93
N ASP A 24 8.78 7.80 -0.34
CA ASP A 24 9.18 6.56 0.31
C ASP A 24 9.47 5.45 -0.72
N CYS A 25 9.02 5.63 -1.97
CA CYS A 25 9.37 4.73 -3.05
C CYS A 25 10.78 5.00 -3.58
N SER A 26 11.49 3.94 -3.90
CA SER A 26 12.74 4.01 -4.67
C SER A 26 12.54 4.63 -6.06
N GLY A 27 13.65 4.99 -6.69
CA GLY A 27 13.66 5.61 -8.01
C GLY A 27 13.51 7.13 -7.95
N SER A 28 13.17 7.73 -9.09
CA SER A 28 13.05 9.18 -9.25
C SER A 28 11.59 9.62 -9.29
N ASP A 29 11.34 10.86 -8.84
CA ASP A 29 10.05 11.53 -8.92
C ASP A 29 9.43 11.46 -10.33
N GLY A 30 8.15 11.08 -10.41
CA GLY A 30 7.40 10.95 -11.66
C GLY A 30 7.78 9.76 -12.55
N ASN A 31 8.66 8.87 -12.10
CA ASN A 31 9.04 7.67 -12.87
C ASN A 31 8.04 6.52 -12.69
N THR A 32 8.04 5.58 -13.63
CA THR A 32 7.38 4.27 -13.52
C THR A 32 8.30 3.26 -12.82
N SER A 33 7.75 2.11 -12.43
CA SER A 33 8.49 1.00 -11.79
C SER A 33 9.19 1.39 -10.49
N ARG A 34 8.57 2.28 -9.72
CA ARG A 34 9.06 2.68 -8.40
C ARG A 34 8.68 1.61 -7.37
N VAL A 35 9.58 1.29 -6.44
CA VAL A 35 9.37 0.21 -5.47
C VAL A 35 9.17 0.80 -4.08
N LEU A 36 8.05 0.43 -3.44
CA LEU A 36 7.74 0.67 -2.05
C LEU A 36 7.96 -0.62 -1.25
N THR A 37 8.85 -0.60 -0.26
CA THR A 37 9.07 -1.72 0.65
C THR A 37 8.26 -1.52 1.91
N THR A 38 7.35 -2.46 2.21
CA THR A 38 6.48 -2.39 3.38
C THR A 38 6.99 -3.26 4.54
N VAL A 39 6.47 -3.02 5.74
CA VAL A 39 6.81 -3.83 6.94
C VAL A 39 5.69 -4.82 7.27
N GLY A 40 4.47 -4.57 6.78
CA GLY A 40 3.32 -5.45 6.90
C GLY A 40 3.49 -6.80 6.21
N ALA A 41 3.24 -7.88 6.96
CA ALA A 41 3.26 -9.25 6.46
C ALA A 41 2.10 -9.47 5.47
N SER A 42 2.37 -9.38 4.18
CA SER A 42 1.48 -9.86 3.13
C SER A 42 2.34 -10.30 1.96
N THR A 43 2.51 -11.62 1.84
CA THR A 43 3.42 -12.22 0.86
C THR A 43 2.70 -12.81 -0.35
N ALA A 44 1.35 -12.79 -0.39
CA ALA A 44 0.60 -13.35 -1.50
C ALA A 44 -0.19 -12.29 -2.27
N MET A 45 -0.34 -12.53 -3.56
CA MET A 45 -1.19 -11.73 -4.44
C MET A 45 -2.64 -11.72 -3.93
N GLY A 46 -3.34 -10.60 -4.13
CA GLY A 46 -4.71 -10.42 -3.70
C GLY A 46 -4.91 -10.14 -2.20
N GLU A 47 -3.83 -10.10 -1.41
CA GLU A 47 -3.88 -9.80 0.02
C GLU A 47 -3.74 -8.30 0.33
N ILE A 48 -3.44 -7.46 -0.67
CA ILE A 48 -3.37 -6.00 -0.50
C ILE A 48 -4.33 -5.23 -1.41
N THR A 49 -4.73 -4.06 -0.92
CA THR A 49 -5.41 -3.02 -1.69
C THR A 49 -4.55 -1.76 -1.62
N LEU A 50 -4.17 -1.22 -2.77
CA LEU A 50 -3.28 -0.06 -2.88
C LEU A 50 -4.06 1.15 -3.41
N PHE A 51 -3.86 2.30 -2.77
CA PHE A 51 -4.40 3.58 -3.23
C PHE A 51 -3.29 4.61 -3.38
N VAL A 52 -3.35 5.45 -4.42
CA VAL A 52 -2.48 6.63 -4.60
C VAL A 52 -3.36 7.86 -4.75
N ASP A 53 -3.22 8.83 -3.85
CA ASP A 53 -4.11 10.01 -3.73
C ASP A 53 -5.62 9.68 -3.68
N GLY A 54 -5.95 8.47 -3.24
CA GLY A 54 -7.33 7.95 -3.18
C GLY A 54 -7.76 7.15 -4.40
N ASP A 55 -6.99 7.13 -5.48
CA ASP A 55 -7.25 6.29 -6.65
C ASP A 55 -6.84 4.85 -6.37
N PHE A 56 -7.76 3.92 -6.62
CA PHE A 56 -7.51 2.49 -6.47
C PHE A 56 -6.61 1.98 -7.60
N LEU A 57 -5.52 1.31 -7.24
CA LEU A 57 -4.63 0.66 -8.20
C LEU A 57 -4.98 -0.83 -8.32
N ARG A 58 -4.96 -1.34 -9.55
CA ARG A 58 -5.22 -2.74 -9.85
C ARG A 58 -3.90 -3.52 -9.81
N GLU A 59 -3.91 -4.63 -9.06
CA GLU A 59 -2.78 -5.55 -9.06
C GLU A 59 -2.55 -6.11 -10.47
N THR A 60 -1.29 -6.36 -10.84
CA THR A 60 -0.77 -6.77 -12.15
C THR A 60 -0.80 -5.71 -13.25
N ASP A 61 -1.77 -4.81 -13.25
CA ASP A 61 -1.87 -3.72 -14.23
C ASP A 61 -1.10 -2.46 -13.76
N ASP A 62 -1.40 -2.01 -12.54
CA ASP A 62 -0.91 -0.73 -12.01
C ASP A 62 0.21 -0.94 -10.97
N TYR A 63 0.27 -2.12 -10.34
CA TYR A 63 1.36 -2.52 -9.46
C TYR A 63 1.55 -4.04 -9.42
N THR A 64 2.72 -4.52 -8.99
CA THR A 64 2.97 -5.92 -8.64
C THR A 64 3.45 -6.05 -7.20
N LEU A 65 3.22 -7.22 -6.60
CA LEU A 65 3.66 -7.55 -5.25
C LEU A 65 4.66 -8.71 -5.30
N SER A 66 5.79 -8.58 -4.60
CA SER A 66 6.77 -9.65 -4.40
C SER A 66 7.33 -9.60 -2.98
N GLY A 67 6.82 -10.47 -2.10
CA GLY A 67 7.13 -10.38 -0.68
C GLY A 67 6.62 -9.05 -0.12
N ASN A 68 7.51 -8.26 0.47
CA ASN A 68 7.15 -6.96 1.04
C ASN A 68 7.25 -5.79 0.03
N ASP A 69 7.73 -6.06 -1.18
CA ASP A 69 7.98 -5.04 -2.18
C ASP A 69 6.77 -4.90 -3.12
N ILE A 70 6.23 -3.68 -3.15
CA ILE A 70 5.20 -3.25 -4.07
C ILE A 70 5.89 -2.47 -5.19
N THR A 71 5.89 -3.01 -6.41
CA THR A 71 6.42 -2.30 -7.58
C THR A 71 5.28 -1.60 -8.30
N ILE A 72 5.26 -0.27 -8.26
CA ILE A 72 4.24 0.57 -8.88
C ILE A 72 4.62 0.80 -10.34
N LEU A 73 3.78 0.33 -11.27
CA LEU A 73 4.05 0.31 -12.71
C LEU A 73 3.62 1.61 -13.41
N ILE A 74 2.78 2.41 -12.75
CA ILE A 74 2.39 3.73 -13.22
C ILE A 74 3.35 4.82 -12.72
N LYS A 75 3.23 6.03 -13.28
CA LYS A 75 3.96 7.19 -12.77
C LYS A 75 3.34 7.63 -11.45
N ILE A 76 4.19 7.85 -10.45
CA ILE A 76 3.80 8.48 -9.19
C ILE A 76 4.80 9.57 -8.80
N TRP A 77 4.30 10.62 -8.15
CA TRP A 77 5.10 11.73 -7.65
C TRP A 77 5.40 11.62 -6.17
N ASP A 78 6.53 12.19 -5.75
CA ASP A 78 7.02 12.15 -4.37
C ASP A 78 6.03 12.73 -3.35
N THR A 79 5.21 13.68 -3.79
CA THR A 79 4.21 14.36 -2.96
C THR A 79 2.89 13.61 -2.83
N GLN A 80 2.69 12.53 -3.57
CA GLN A 80 1.43 11.78 -3.52
C GLN A 80 1.36 10.93 -2.26
N LYS A 81 0.16 10.76 -1.73
CA LYS A 81 -0.10 9.88 -0.60
C LYS A 81 -0.38 8.46 -1.10
N ILE A 82 0.27 7.48 -0.49
CA ILE A 82 0.05 6.06 -0.78
C ILE A 82 -0.59 5.43 0.46
N ASP A 83 -1.71 4.73 0.28
CA ASP A 83 -2.34 3.95 1.34
C ASP A 83 -2.33 2.46 0.95
N VAL A 84 -1.69 1.64 1.78
CA VAL A 84 -1.65 0.18 1.65
C VAL A 84 -2.60 -0.40 2.69
N ARG A 85 -3.51 -1.28 2.28
CA ARG A 85 -4.42 -1.99 3.18
C ARG A 85 -4.23 -3.49 3.02
N TYR A 86 -4.02 -4.18 4.13
CA TYR A 86 -3.80 -5.62 4.17
C TYR A 86 -5.10 -6.34 4.53
N LEU A 87 -5.43 -7.39 3.79
CA LEU A 87 -6.49 -8.34 4.14
C LEU A 87 -5.87 -9.44 5.01
N GLN A 88 -5.77 -9.23 6.33
CA GLN A 88 -5.32 -10.27 7.28
C GLN A 88 -6.50 -11.08 7.81
#